data_AF-G2T4X7-F1
#
_entry.id   AF-G2T4X7-F1
#
_cell.length_a   1.000
_cell.length_b   1.000
_cell.length_c   1.000
_cell.angle_alpha   90.00
_cell.angle_beta   90.00
_cell.angle_gamma   90.00
#
_symmetry.space_group_name_H-M   'P 1'
#
loop_
_entity.id
_entity.type
_entity.pdbx_description
1 polymer ?
#
loop_
_entity_poly.entity_id
_entity_poly.type
_entity_poly.pdbx_seq_one_letter_code
_entity_poly.pdbx_strand_id
1 'polypeptide(L)'
;MTEKNDFKLDVVSIRLVKEAPIYSEQSFNKPEEVAAVMGECMCQFDREVVCVVNLSSDLKPINVHFASVGSLNEAMAHPRELFKSSILSNAASMMLIHCHPSGNIFPSKADTMMTDRMNKLCELIGIPLLDHIIVGGDNRAFFSFKEKGMIDNPRITLSTDYRNLDIKSPLVAEQGKAR
;
A
#
# COMPACT_ATOMS: atom_id res chain seq x y z
N MET A 1 -33.39 28.58 -28.88
CA MET A 1 -32.27 28.77 -27.94
C MET A 1 -32.61 27.99 -26.69
N THR A 2 -32.07 26.79 -26.56
CA THR A 2 -32.26 25.94 -25.37
C THR A 2 -31.33 26.47 -24.29
N GLU A 3 -31.88 26.91 -23.16
CA GLU A 3 -31.11 27.38 -22.01
C GLU A 3 -30.14 26.29 -21.57
N LYS A 4 -28.83 26.55 -21.70
CA LYS A 4 -27.78 25.76 -21.09
C LYS A 4 -27.92 25.96 -19.57
N ASN A 5 -28.34 24.91 -18.88
CA ASN A 5 -28.38 24.92 -17.43
C ASN A 5 -26.93 24.81 -16.91
N ASP A 6 -26.28 25.96 -16.70
CA ASP A 6 -24.84 26.10 -16.47
C ASP A 6 -24.34 25.56 -15.09
N PHE A 7 -25.23 25.03 -14.25
CA PHE A 7 -24.91 24.50 -12.92
C PHE A 7 -25.40 23.05 -12.75
N LYS A 8 -24.74 22.11 -13.44
CA LYS A 8 -24.94 20.67 -13.25
C LYS A 8 -23.77 20.09 -12.45
N LEU A 9 -24.06 19.37 -11.36
CA LEU A 9 -23.09 18.56 -10.63
C LEU A 9 -23.46 17.09 -10.77
N ASP A 10 -22.49 16.27 -11.19
CA ASP A 10 -22.70 14.83 -11.33
C ASP A 10 -22.55 14.14 -9.97
N VAL A 11 -23.52 13.28 -9.64
CA VAL A 11 -23.45 12.39 -8.48
C VAL A 11 -22.88 11.06 -8.94
N VAL A 12 -21.79 10.61 -8.31
CA VAL A 12 -21.10 9.36 -8.66
C VAL A 12 -21.22 8.33 -7.53
N SER A 13 -21.21 7.05 -7.90
CA SER A 13 -21.02 5.94 -6.95
C SER A 13 -19.73 5.20 -7.30
N ILE A 14 -18.90 4.92 -6.30
CA ILE A 14 -17.66 4.14 -6.46
C ILE A 14 -17.92 2.73 -5.92
N ARG A 15 -17.45 1.70 -6.63
CA ARG A 15 -17.59 0.30 -6.21
C ARG A 15 -16.32 -0.46 -6.56
N LEU A 16 -15.98 -1.43 -5.71
CA LEU A 16 -14.91 -2.39 -5.97
C LEU A 16 -15.45 -3.50 -6.88
N VAL A 17 -14.74 -3.79 -7.96
CA VAL A 17 -15.05 -4.90 -8.88
C VAL A 17 -14.09 -6.04 -8.62
N LYS A 18 -14.61 -7.26 -8.47
CA LYS A 18 -13.80 -8.45 -8.24
C LYS A 18 -13.23 -8.97 -9.56
N GLU A 19 -11.93 -9.20 -9.59
CA GLU A 19 -11.25 -9.90 -10.68
C GLU A 19 -11.19 -11.41 -10.43
N ALA A 20 -10.51 -12.15 -11.31
CA ALA A 20 -10.25 -13.57 -11.12
C ALA A 20 -9.49 -13.78 -9.79
N PRO A 21 -9.96 -14.69 -8.92
CA PRO A 21 -9.30 -14.93 -7.64
C PRO A 21 -7.97 -15.64 -7.84
N ILE A 22 -7.05 -15.40 -6.91
CA ILE A 22 -5.82 -16.19 -6.77
C ILE A 22 -6.20 -17.48 -6.04
N TYR A 23 -5.80 -18.62 -6.58
CA TYR A 23 -5.93 -19.92 -5.94
C TYR A 23 -4.59 -20.36 -5.38
N SER A 24 -4.62 -20.99 -4.20
CA SER A 24 -3.45 -21.60 -3.58
C SER A 24 -3.86 -22.85 -2.81
N GLU A 25 -2.94 -23.81 -2.75
CA GLU A 25 -3.05 -24.98 -1.88
C GLU A 25 -2.81 -24.62 -0.40
N GLN A 26 -2.22 -23.44 -0.14
CA GLN A 26 -1.98 -22.92 1.20
C GLN A 26 -3.18 -22.09 1.70
N SER A 27 -3.27 -21.95 3.02
CA SER A 27 -4.32 -21.16 3.65
C SER A 27 -4.10 -19.66 3.49
N PHE A 28 -5.18 -18.88 3.62
CA PHE A 28 -5.18 -17.41 3.59
C PHE A 28 -5.84 -16.85 4.84
N ASN A 29 -5.60 -17.44 6.02
CA ASN A 29 -6.33 -17.02 7.22
C ASN A 29 -5.55 -16.06 8.10
N LYS A 30 -4.24 -15.94 7.87
CA LYS A 30 -3.34 -15.07 8.63
C LYS A 30 -2.46 -14.21 7.73
N PRO A 31 -1.98 -13.05 8.23
CA PRO A 31 -1.05 -12.16 7.54
C PRO A 31 0.18 -12.87 6.96
N GLU A 32 0.78 -13.78 7.73
CA GLU A 32 2.00 -14.49 7.33
C GLU A 32 1.73 -15.51 6.21
N GLU A 33 0.58 -16.18 6.28
CA GLU A 33 0.15 -17.17 5.29
C GLU A 33 -0.16 -16.48 3.94
N VAL A 34 -0.92 -15.37 3.97
CA VAL A 34 -1.20 -14.62 2.74
C VAL A 34 0.07 -14.01 2.17
N ALA A 35 1.01 -13.54 3.00
CA ALA A 35 2.29 -13.05 2.51
C ALA A 35 3.10 -14.12 1.78
N ALA A 36 3.12 -15.35 2.31
CA ALA A 36 3.81 -16.47 1.67
C ALA A 36 3.20 -16.80 0.30
N VAL A 37 1.87 -16.91 0.22
CA VAL A 37 1.18 -17.18 -1.06
C VAL A 37 1.39 -16.05 -2.06
N MET A 38 1.30 -14.80 -1.60
CA MET A 38 1.56 -13.66 -2.47
C MET A 38 3.02 -13.62 -2.92
N GLY A 39 3.98 -14.03 -2.08
CA GLY A 39 5.37 -14.22 -2.49
C GLY A 39 5.53 -15.22 -3.63
N GLU A 40 4.88 -16.39 -3.52
CA GLU A 40 4.90 -17.42 -4.57
C GLU A 40 4.24 -16.95 -5.86
N CYS A 41 3.15 -16.19 -5.76
CA CYS A 41 2.46 -15.63 -6.92
C CYS A 41 3.30 -14.52 -7.57
N MET A 42 3.85 -13.61 -6.78
CA MET A 42 4.50 -12.39 -7.28
C MET A 42 5.93 -12.63 -7.78
N CYS A 43 6.61 -13.68 -7.33
CA CYS A 43 7.94 -14.03 -7.83
C CYS A 43 7.91 -14.47 -9.30
N GLN A 44 6.75 -14.84 -9.84
CA GLN A 44 6.57 -15.21 -11.25
C GLN A 44 6.50 -14.00 -12.17
N PHE A 45 6.36 -12.78 -11.64
CA PHE A 45 6.35 -11.58 -12.46
C PHE A 45 7.75 -11.25 -13.00
N ASP A 46 7.79 -10.87 -14.28
CA ASP A 46 9.00 -10.45 -14.99
C ASP A 46 9.40 -8.98 -14.72
N ARG A 47 8.68 -8.33 -13.80
CA ARG A 47 8.78 -6.90 -13.47
C ARG A 47 8.45 -6.67 -12.01
N GLU A 48 8.87 -5.51 -11.49
CA GLU A 48 8.52 -5.09 -10.13
C GLU A 48 7.02 -4.81 -10.01
N VAL A 49 6.40 -5.38 -8.99
CA VAL A 49 4.97 -5.22 -8.70
C VAL A 49 4.79 -4.97 -7.22
N VAL A 50 3.99 -3.95 -6.88
CA VAL A 50 3.55 -3.68 -5.51
C VAL A 50 2.06 -3.95 -5.41
N CYS A 51 1.67 -4.75 -4.42
CA CYS A 51 0.28 -4.98 -4.07
C CYS A 51 -0.02 -4.64 -2.61
N VAL A 52 -1.31 -4.41 -2.35
CA VAL A 52 -1.87 -4.21 -1.01
C VAL A 52 -2.73 -5.41 -0.66
N VAL A 53 -2.43 -6.05 0.46
CA VAL A 53 -3.32 -7.04 1.07
C VAL A 53 -4.15 -6.34 2.15
N ASN A 54 -5.47 -6.38 1.98
CA ASN A 54 -6.43 -5.75 2.87
C ASN A 54 -6.93 -6.77 3.89
N LEU A 55 -6.92 -6.40 5.17
CA LEU A 55 -7.24 -7.29 6.28
C LEU A 55 -8.41 -6.74 7.11
N SER A 56 -9.26 -7.64 7.59
CA SER A 56 -10.32 -7.34 8.56
C SER A 56 -9.76 -7.18 9.98
N SER A 57 -10.62 -6.81 10.92
CA SER A 57 -10.24 -6.58 12.32
C SER A 57 -9.76 -7.85 13.05
N ASP A 58 -10.14 -9.03 12.57
CA ASP A 58 -9.64 -10.33 13.02
C ASP A 58 -8.43 -10.82 12.21
N LEU A 59 -7.77 -9.91 11.46
CA LEU A 59 -6.58 -10.14 10.64
C LEU A 59 -6.78 -11.13 9.48
N LYS A 60 -8.02 -11.35 9.05
CA LYS A 60 -8.30 -12.18 7.87
C LYS A 60 -8.18 -11.36 6.59
N PRO A 61 -7.56 -11.89 5.53
CA PRO A 61 -7.57 -11.33 4.18
C PRO A 61 -8.99 -11.10 3.65
N ILE A 62 -9.26 -9.86 3.25
CA ILE A 62 -10.49 -9.45 2.55
C ILE A 62 -10.28 -9.57 1.03
N ASN A 63 -9.17 -9.01 0.54
CA ASN A 63 -8.74 -9.06 -0.86
C ASN A 63 -7.29 -8.59 -1.00
N VAL A 64 -6.78 -8.70 -2.22
CA VAL A 64 -5.51 -8.10 -2.67
C VAL A 64 -5.78 -7.14 -3.83
N HIS A 65 -5.02 -6.07 -3.90
CA HIS A 65 -5.05 -5.11 -5.01
C HIS A 65 -3.63 -4.86 -5.51
N PHE A 66 -3.38 -5.15 -6.78
CA PHE A 66 -2.13 -4.84 -7.46
C PHE A 66 -2.12 -3.38 -7.89
N ALA A 67 -1.42 -2.53 -7.14
CA ALA A 67 -1.52 -1.08 -7.28
C ALA A 67 -0.48 -0.48 -8.24
N SER A 68 0.64 -1.16 -8.45
CA SER A 68 1.64 -0.76 -9.42
C SER A 68 2.20 -1.99 -10.10
N VAL A 69 2.03 -2.05 -11.42
CA VAL A 69 2.75 -2.96 -12.30
C VAL A 69 3.83 -2.10 -12.93
N GLY A 70 5.04 -2.14 -12.36
CA GLY A 70 6.13 -1.22 -12.66
C GLY A 70 6.71 -1.36 -14.06
N SER A 71 7.65 -0.46 -14.35
CA SER A 71 8.66 -0.62 -15.40
C SER A 71 9.69 -1.69 -14.97
N LEU A 72 10.65 -2.03 -15.82
CA LEU A 72 11.72 -3.00 -15.53
C LEU A 72 12.51 -2.71 -14.23
N ASN A 73 12.48 -1.47 -13.70
CA ASN A 73 13.38 -1.01 -12.62
C ASN A 73 12.71 -0.17 -11.49
N GLU A 74 11.40 0.09 -11.54
CA GLU A 74 10.70 0.80 -10.44
C GLU A 74 9.19 0.60 -10.49
N ALA A 75 8.59 0.17 -9.37
CA ALA A 75 7.16 0.22 -9.12
C ALA A 75 6.75 1.56 -8.47
N MET A 76 6.27 2.51 -9.26
CA MET A 76 5.69 3.76 -8.75
C MET A 76 4.29 3.50 -8.19
N ALA A 77 4.17 3.18 -6.89
CA ALA A 77 2.87 3.05 -6.22
C ALA A 77 2.58 4.30 -5.36
N HIS A 78 1.69 5.17 -5.85
CA HIS A 78 1.30 6.36 -5.09
C HIS A 78 0.34 5.96 -3.94
N PRO A 79 0.49 6.51 -2.72
CA PRO A 79 -0.39 6.19 -1.57
C PRO A 79 -1.88 6.24 -1.88
N ARG A 80 -2.34 7.28 -2.59
CA ARG A 80 -3.73 7.41 -3.08
C ARG A 80 -4.27 6.15 -3.78
N GLU A 81 -3.45 5.46 -4.57
CA GLU A 81 -3.87 4.24 -5.29
C GLU A 81 -3.86 3.03 -4.36
N LEU A 82 -2.89 2.95 -3.46
CA LEU A 82 -2.80 1.91 -2.43
C LEU A 82 -4.02 1.96 -1.50
N PHE A 83 -4.44 3.15 -1.07
CA PHE A 83 -5.58 3.32 -0.15
C PHE A 83 -6.95 3.10 -0.80
N LYS A 84 -7.10 3.21 -2.13
CA LYS A 84 -8.41 3.04 -2.79
C LYS A 84 -9.04 1.70 -2.45
N SER A 85 -8.30 0.61 -2.63
CA SER A 85 -8.83 -0.73 -2.35
C SER A 85 -9.08 -0.90 -0.86
N SER A 86 -8.19 -0.43 0.01
CA SER A 86 -8.31 -0.57 1.45
C SER A 86 -9.55 0.13 2.01
N ILE A 87 -9.76 1.38 1.60
CA ILE A 87 -10.92 2.18 2.02
C ILE A 87 -12.22 1.54 1.50
N LEU A 88 -12.28 1.19 0.21
CA LEU A 88 -13.48 0.59 -0.38
C LEU A 88 -13.78 -0.82 0.16
N SER A 89 -12.77 -1.49 0.72
CA SER A 89 -12.91 -2.82 1.33
C SER A 89 -13.28 -2.77 2.81
N ASN A 90 -13.35 -1.58 3.43
CA ASN A 90 -13.44 -1.41 4.88
C ASN A 90 -12.33 -2.18 5.61
N ALA A 91 -11.10 -2.11 5.09
CA ALA A 91 -9.96 -2.76 5.71
C ALA A 91 -9.69 -2.17 7.09
N ALA A 92 -9.53 -3.02 8.10
CA ALA A 92 -9.11 -2.59 9.43
C ALA A 92 -7.59 -2.36 9.50
N SER A 93 -6.83 -3.02 8.62
CA SER A 93 -5.38 -2.86 8.48
C SER A 93 -4.95 -3.34 7.09
N MET A 94 -3.71 -3.05 6.71
CA MET A 94 -3.16 -3.51 5.43
C MET A 94 -1.72 -4.00 5.53
N MET A 95 -1.29 -4.74 4.52
CA MET A 95 0.11 -5.07 4.27
C MET A 95 0.49 -4.66 2.86
N LEU A 96 1.76 -4.28 2.70
CA LEU A 96 2.37 -4.07 1.38
C LEU A 96 3.23 -5.26 1.03
N ILE A 97 3.17 -5.71 -0.22
CA ILE A 97 4.06 -6.75 -0.75
C ILE A 97 4.65 -6.24 -2.06
N HIS A 98 5.97 -6.26 -2.16
CA HIS A 98 6.73 -5.81 -3.32
C HIS A 98 7.61 -6.96 -3.82
N CYS A 99 7.54 -7.32 -5.11
CA CYS A 99 8.48 -8.27 -5.69
C CYS A 99 9.65 -7.59 -6.38
N HIS A 100 10.85 -8.11 -6.15
CA HIS A 100 12.08 -7.77 -6.88
C HIS A 100 12.47 -8.97 -7.77
N PRO A 101 12.21 -8.93 -9.09
CA PRO A 101 12.57 -10.03 -10.01
C PRO A 101 14.08 -10.34 -10.01
N SER A 102 14.92 -9.36 -9.64
CA SER A 102 16.36 -9.53 -9.50
C SER A 102 16.78 -10.53 -8.41
N GLY A 103 15.88 -10.88 -7.49
CA GLY A 103 16.17 -11.73 -6.33
C GLY A 103 16.79 -10.97 -5.15
N ASN A 104 17.15 -9.70 -5.30
CA ASN A 104 17.64 -8.90 -4.19
C ASN A 104 16.48 -8.50 -3.28
N ILE A 105 16.47 -8.99 -2.04
CA ILE A 105 15.42 -8.70 -1.05
C ILE A 105 15.65 -7.40 -0.27
N PHE A 106 16.81 -6.76 -0.41
CA PHE A 106 17.09 -5.54 0.34
C PHE A 106 16.33 -4.35 -0.24
N PRO A 107 15.68 -3.52 0.60
CA PRO A 107 14.89 -2.39 0.14
C PRO A 107 15.76 -1.35 -0.56
N SER A 108 15.27 -0.84 -1.68
CA SER A 108 15.84 0.33 -2.33
C SER A 108 15.55 1.60 -1.52
N LYS A 109 16.11 2.73 -1.97
CA LYS A 109 15.76 4.04 -1.42
C LYS A 109 14.28 4.36 -1.63
N ALA A 110 13.71 3.97 -2.78
CA ALA A 110 12.30 4.19 -3.09
C ALA A 110 11.41 3.36 -2.16
N ASP A 111 11.75 2.09 -1.91
CA ASP A 111 11.01 1.23 -0.97
C ASP A 111 11.03 1.80 0.44
N THR A 112 12.20 2.27 0.88
CA THR A 112 12.36 2.86 2.21
C THR A 112 11.51 4.12 2.36
N MET A 113 11.55 5.01 1.36
CA MET A 113 10.73 6.23 1.34
C MET A 113 9.23 5.91 1.28
N MET A 114 8.83 4.92 0.47
CA MET A 114 7.45 4.46 0.39
C MET A 114 6.99 3.92 1.73
N THR A 115 7.79 3.07 2.38
CA THR A 115 7.46 2.48 3.69
C THR A 115 7.29 3.55 4.76
N ASP A 116 8.25 4.48 4.89
CA ASP A 116 8.17 5.57 5.86
C ASP A 116 6.93 6.46 5.63
N ARG A 117 6.65 6.79 4.37
CA ARG A 117 5.47 7.55 3.98
C ARG A 117 4.18 6.80 4.32
N MET A 118 4.11 5.51 4.00
CA MET A 118 2.92 4.69 4.22
C MET A 118 2.68 4.44 5.71
N ASN A 119 3.72 4.15 6.50
CA ASN A 119 3.61 3.96 7.96
C ASN A 119 2.96 5.17 8.64
N LYS A 120 3.35 6.40 8.25
CA LYS A 120 2.72 7.64 8.75
C LYS A 120 1.29 7.83 8.25
N LEU A 121 1.06 7.65 6.94
CA LEU A 121 -0.25 7.87 6.33
C LEU A 121 -1.30 6.86 6.81
N CYS A 122 -0.91 5.61 6.98
CA CYS A 122 -1.76 4.52 7.48
C CYS A 122 -2.33 4.87 8.85
N GLU A 123 -1.49 5.36 9.76
CA GLU A 123 -1.94 5.78 11.09
C GLU A 123 -2.86 7.01 11.01
N LEU A 124 -2.50 8.02 10.19
CA LEU A 124 -3.33 9.21 9.95
C LEU A 124 -4.74 8.87 9.40
N ILE A 125 -4.83 7.84 8.56
CA ILE A 125 -6.09 7.39 7.95
C ILE A 125 -6.86 6.43 8.88
N GLY A 126 -6.19 5.80 9.84
CA GLY A 126 -6.78 4.78 10.70
C GLY A 126 -6.85 3.38 10.07
N ILE A 127 -5.96 3.08 9.11
CA ILE A 127 -5.77 1.74 8.54
C ILE A 127 -4.28 1.38 8.72
N PRO A 128 -3.88 0.84 9.88
CA PRO A 128 -2.46 0.62 10.20
C PRO A 128 -1.76 -0.29 9.20
N LEU A 129 -0.48 -0.01 8.96
CA LEU A 129 0.39 -0.85 8.15
C LEU A 129 0.94 -1.95 9.06
N LEU A 130 0.56 -3.20 8.81
CA LEU A 130 1.05 -4.32 9.60
C LEU A 130 2.46 -4.72 9.22
N ASP A 131 2.75 -4.71 7.92
CA ASP A 131 4.07 -5.01 7.39
C ASP A 131 4.23 -4.48 5.96
N HIS A 132 5.48 -4.32 5.56
CA HIS A 132 5.89 -4.23 4.16
C HIS A 132 6.88 -5.35 3.91
N ILE A 133 6.55 -6.24 2.97
CA ILE A 133 7.34 -7.42 2.66
C ILE A 133 7.91 -7.28 1.25
N ILE A 134 9.23 -7.43 1.12
CA ILE A 134 9.90 -7.51 -0.17
C ILE A 134 10.25 -8.97 -0.45
N VAL A 135 9.78 -9.50 -1.58
CA VAL A 135 10.02 -10.88 -2.01
C VAL A 135 11.00 -10.92 -3.18
N GLY A 136 11.95 -11.84 -3.13
CA GLY A 136 12.89 -12.07 -4.24
C GLY A 136 12.26 -12.92 -5.35
N GLY A 137 12.77 -12.80 -6.58
CA GLY A 137 12.26 -13.53 -7.75
C GLY A 137 12.27 -15.06 -7.67
N ASP A 138 13.03 -15.68 -6.76
CA ASP A 138 12.99 -17.14 -6.52
C ASP A 138 12.15 -17.54 -5.30
N ASN A 139 11.54 -16.57 -4.63
CA ASN A 139 10.75 -16.69 -3.39
C ASN A 139 11.45 -17.50 -2.27
N ARG A 140 12.78 -17.63 -2.29
CA ARG A 140 13.52 -18.36 -1.25
C ARG A 140 13.74 -17.54 0.01
N ALA A 141 13.68 -16.22 -0.13
CA ALA A 141 13.87 -15.29 0.96
C ALA A 141 12.96 -14.07 0.77
N PHE A 142 12.67 -13.40 1.88
CA PHE A 142 11.95 -12.15 1.92
C PHE A 142 12.59 -11.20 2.94
N PHE A 143 12.28 -9.92 2.81
CA PHE A 143 12.60 -8.90 3.79
C PHE A 143 11.30 -8.35 4.38
N SER A 144 11.11 -8.49 5.69
CA SER A 144 9.99 -7.88 6.42
C SER A 144 10.48 -6.64 7.17
N PHE A 145 9.88 -5.49 6.89
CA PHE A 145 10.17 -4.26 7.64
C PHE A 145 9.73 -4.39 9.11
N LYS A 146 8.63 -5.10 9.39
CA LYS A 146 8.14 -5.35 10.75
C LYS A 146 9.13 -6.21 11.56
N GLU A 147 9.63 -7.31 11.00
CA GLU A 147 10.61 -8.18 11.67
C GLU A 147 11.92 -7.45 11.99
N LYS A 148 12.29 -6.45 11.17
CA LYS A 148 13.44 -5.59 11.42
C LYS A 148 13.17 -4.44 12.39
N GLY A 149 11.94 -4.33 12.93
CA GLY A 149 11.56 -3.26 13.86
C GLY A 149 11.47 -1.88 13.20
N MET A 150 11.22 -1.83 11.89
CA MET A 150 11.20 -0.59 11.10
C MET A 150 9.77 -0.04 10.88
N ILE A 151 8.75 -0.75 11.37
CA ILE A 151 7.35 -0.32 11.38
C ILE A 151 6.94 -0.16 12.83
N ASP A 152 6.63 1.08 13.22
CA ASP A 152 6.32 1.46 14.59
C ASP A 152 4.89 2.02 14.77
N ASN A 153 4.16 2.31 13.68
CA ASN A 153 2.84 2.94 13.67
C ASN A 153 2.79 4.15 14.64
N PRO A 154 3.39 5.28 14.26
CA PRO A 154 3.72 6.36 15.19
C PRO A 154 2.45 7.05 15.71
N ARG A 155 2.32 7.24 17.03
CA ARG A 155 1.17 7.95 17.60
C ARG A 155 1.02 9.36 17.02
N ILE A 156 -0.10 9.60 16.34
CA ILE A 156 -0.41 10.91 15.77
C ILE A 156 -1.00 11.81 16.85
N THR A 157 -0.37 12.97 17.07
CA THR A 157 -0.91 14.02 17.94
C THR A 157 -1.52 15.11 17.07
N LEU A 158 -2.80 15.41 17.28
CA LEU A 158 -3.52 16.46 16.56
C LEU A 158 -3.66 17.70 17.45
N SER A 159 -3.52 18.88 16.85
CA SER A 159 -3.77 20.13 17.56
C SER A 159 -5.26 20.25 17.91
N THR A 160 -5.55 20.66 19.13
CA THR A 160 -6.92 21.01 19.59
C THR A 160 -7.22 22.50 19.44
N ASP A 161 -6.24 23.30 19.05
CA ASP A 161 -6.35 24.75 18.89
C ASP A 161 -5.98 25.13 17.44
N TYR A 162 -6.92 25.79 16.75
CA TYR A 162 -6.73 26.23 15.37
C TYR A 162 -5.59 27.24 15.22
N ARG A 163 -5.21 27.92 16.31
CA ARG A 163 -4.09 28.89 16.33
C ARG A 163 -2.73 28.21 16.32
N ASN A 164 -2.68 26.92 16.66
CA ASN A 164 -1.47 26.12 16.74
C ASN A 164 -1.36 25.13 15.56
N LEU A 165 -2.09 25.36 14.47
CA LEU A 165 -1.95 24.56 13.26
C LEU A 165 -0.58 24.84 12.62
N ASP A 166 0.31 23.85 12.69
CA ASP A 166 1.60 23.92 12.00
C ASP A 166 1.42 23.53 10.51
N ILE A 167 1.02 24.53 9.72
CA ILE A 167 0.79 24.38 8.27
C ILE A 167 2.11 24.48 7.48
N LYS A 168 3.19 24.97 8.11
CA LYS A 168 4.45 25.28 7.43
C LYS A 168 5.50 24.19 7.53
N SER A 169 5.26 23.15 8.31
CA SER A 169 6.18 22.02 8.40
C SER A 169 6.11 21.19 7.11
N PRO A 170 7.17 21.11 6.31
CA PRO A 170 7.20 20.21 5.16
C PRO A 170 7.19 18.77 5.70
N LEU A 171 6.02 18.13 5.61
CA LEU A 171 5.90 16.69 5.82
C LEU A 171 6.63 16.00 4.67
N VAL A 172 7.86 15.57 4.96
CA VAL A 172 8.75 14.78 4.08
C VAL A 172 9.43 15.63 3.00
N ALA A 173 10.78 15.66 3.08
CA ALA A 173 11.65 16.23 2.06
C ALA A 173 11.58 15.39 0.77
N GLU A 174 10.53 15.54 -0.02
CA GLU A 174 10.70 15.49 -1.47
C GLU A 174 11.35 16.82 -1.87
N GLN A 175 12.67 16.93 -1.69
CA GLN A 175 13.44 17.85 -2.51
C GLN A 175 13.34 17.33 -3.95
N GLY A 176 12.25 17.70 -4.63
CA GLY A 176 12.20 17.68 -6.07
C GLY A 176 13.43 18.44 -6.56
N LYS A 177 14.36 17.73 -7.21
CA LYS A 177 15.35 18.39 -8.03
C LYS A 177 14.56 19.23 -9.03
N ALA A 178 14.60 20.55 -8.87
CA ALA A 178 14.20 21.45 -9.92
C ALA A 178 15.01 21.10 -11.16
N ARG A 179 14.32 20.74 -12.24
CA ARG A 179 14.66 21.02 -13.63
C ARG A 179 13.44 20.80 -14.51
#